data_AF-A0A923YG58-F1
#
_entry.id   AF-A0A923YG58-F1
#
_cell.length_a   1.000
_cell.length_b   1.000
_cell.length_c   1.000
_cell.angle_alpha   90.00
_cell.angle_beta   90.00
_cell.angle_gamma   90.00
#
_symmetry.space_group_name_H-M   'P 1'
#
loop_
_entity.id
_entity.type
_entity.pdbx_description
1 polymer ?
#
loop_
_entity_poly.entity_id
_entity_poly.type
_entity_poly.pdbx_seq_one_letter_code
_entity_poly.pdbx_strand_id
1 'polypeptide(L)'
;MISKVSTDHEKFRVIFRWISDTIRYSYSNRTTKPDLVIKKGCAVCAGYAYLLKAMCDRAGIECVVVSGYAKTLPTDIGKQLTETDHAWNAVKLYGKWYLADLTWASGYYDRVKKKYTKKFNECYFLADPNFFYKKHYTANKEMVFANIKLNRKAFVHLPIYYNAYEALLIKDLYPIKGDIKLKLKDSLEISFDTPRVISSVHLKFKRKKTYFEPTLCIEDHKYVFRYKFDKVTKDFMTIYINGEATVAYTIWVK
;
A
#
# COMPACT_ATOMS: atom_id res chain seq x y z
N MET A 1 14.73 -21.84 20.43
CA MET A 1 16.02 -22.29 19.88
C MET A 1 16.32 -21.48 18.62
N ILE A 2 17.24 -20.51 18.71
CA ILE A 2 17.89 -19.92 17.53
C ILE A 2 19.25 -20.61 17.48
N SER A 3 19.43 -21.60 16.62
CA SER A 3 20.70 -22.32 16.45
C SER A 3 21.70 -21.51 15.62
N LYS A 4 22.97 -21.87 15.76
CA LYS A 4 24.19 -21.21 15.25
C LYS A 4 24.14 -20.82 13.77
N VAL A 5 24.40 -19.53 13.53
CA VAL A 5 24.53 -18.75 12.29
C VAL A 5 23.26 -18.62 11.43
N SER A 6 22.22 -18.01 12.01
CA SER A 6 21.20 -17.35 11.18
C SER A 6 21.79 -16.09 10.54
N THR A 7 21.57 -15.90 9.25
CA THR A 7 21.89 -14.66 8.54
C THR A 7 21.03 -13.51 9.05
N ASP A 8 21.46 -12.26 8.86
CA ASP A 8 20.65 -11.11 9.28
C ASP A 8 19.29 -11.05 8.58
N HIS A 9 19.21 -11.57 7.35
CA HIS A 9 17.94 -11.76 6.65
C HIS A 9 17.01 -12.74 7.36
N GLU A 10 17.52 -13.90 7.81
CA GLU A 10 16.72 -14.90 8.54
C GLU A 10 16.31 -14.38 9.92
N LYS A 11 17.23 -13.74 10.66
CA LYS A 11 16.93 -13.08 11.93
C LYS A 11 15.82 -12.03 11.74
N PHE A 12 15.95 -11.18 10.71
CA PHE A 12 14.95 -10.16 10.40
C PHE A 12 13.60 -10.79 10.06
N ARG A 13 13.55 -11.83 9.23
CA ARG A 13 12.31 -12.55 8.90
C ARG A 13 11.65 -13.14 10.14
N VAL A 14 12.41 -13.76 11.04
CA VAL A 14 11.91 -14.32 12.30
C VAL A 14 11.32 -13.22 13.19
N ILE A 15 12.05 -12.12 13.39
CA ILE A 15 11.58 -10.96 14.17
C ILE A 15 10.28 -10.41 13.55
N PHE A 16 10.29 -10.17 12.24
CA PHE A 16 9.16 -9.59 11.50
C PHE A 16 7.91 -10.47 11.61
N ARG A 17 8.04 -11.79 11.36
CA ARG A 17 6.93 -12.73 11.48
C ARG A 17 6.42 -12.85 12.91
N TRP A 18 7.32 -12.94 13.90
CA TRP A 18 6.94 -13.03 15.31
C TRP A 18 6.10 -11.82 15.75
N ILE A 19 6.53 -10.60 15.42
CA ILE A 19 5.76 -9.40 15.76
C ILE A 19 4.41 -9.41 15.04
N SER A 20 4.38 -9.75 13.74
CA SER A 20 3.14 -9.77 12.96
C SER A 20 2.11 -10.79 13.47
N ASP A 21 2.59 -11.87 14.07
CA ASP A 21 1.75 -12.90 14.67
C ASP A 21 1.40 -12.61 16.13
N THR A 22 2.18 -11.79 16.84
CA THR A 22 1.98 -11.57 18.30
C THR A 22 1.27 -10.25 18.60
N ILE A 23 1.48 -9.21 17.77
CA ILE A 23 0.95 -7.88 17.99
C ILE A 23 -0.24 -7.64 17.07
N ARG A 24 -1.38 -7.21 17.64
CA ARG A 24 -2.58 -6.79 16.89
C ARG A 24 -2.63 -5.28 16.70
N TYR A 25 -3.19 -4.85 15.58
CA TYR A 25 -3.41 -3.42 15.37
C TYR A 25 -4.56 -2.93 16.26
N SER A 26 -4.32 -1.87 17.03
CA SER A 26 -5.36 -1.27 17.88
C SER A 26 -5.12 0.21 18.13
N TYR A 27 -6.15 1.03 17.89
CA TYR A 27 -6.16 2.45 18.26
C TYR A 27 -6.13 2.71 19.76
N SER A 28 -6.41 1.69 20.59
CA SER A 28 -6.38 1.80 22.05
C SER A 28 -4.97 1.90 22.64
N ASN A 29 -3.93 1.56 21.87
CA ASN A 29 -2.55 1.64 22.32
C ASN A 29 -1.68 2.44 21.35
N ARG A 30 -1.45 3.70 21.69
CA ARG A 30 -0.61 4.63 20.93
C ARG A 30 0.83 4.74 21.44
N THR A 31 1.22 3.88 22.38
CA THR A 31 2.58 3.89 22.91
C THR A 31 3.60 3.46 21.84
N THR A 32 4.78 4.06 21.89
CA THR A 32 5.95 3.69 21.08
C THR A 32 6.97 2.88 21.89
N LYS A 33 6.74 2.65 23.19
CA LYS A 33 7.66 1.91 24.06
C LYS A 33 7.56 0.40 23.77
N PRO A 34 8.62 -0.27 23.27
CA PRO A 34 8.57 -1.67 22.86
C PRO A 34 8.04 -2.62 23.94
N ASP A 35 8.49 -2.47 25.19
CA ASP A 35 8.06 -3.36 26.28
C ASP A 35 6.56 -3.23 26.58
N LEU A 36 5.99 -2.03 26.43
CA LEU A 36 4.55 -1.81 26.59
C LEU A 36 3.75 -2.36 25.41
N VAL A 37 4.30 -2.32 24.19
CA VAL A 37 3.67 -2.94 23.01
C VAL A 37 3.60 -4.45 23.21
N ILE A 38 4.71 -5.09 23.63
CA ILE A 38 4.78 -6.52 23.93
C ILE A 38 3.79 -6.87 25.05
N LYS A 39 3.84 -6.16 26.18
CA LYS A 39 2.96 -6.40 27.34
C LYS A 39 1.47 -6.31 26.99
N LYS A 40 1.09 -5.36 26.13
CA LYS A 40 -0.32 -5.17 25.72
C LYS A 40 -0.73 -6.03 24.52
N GLY A 41 0.22 -6.64 23.82
CA GLY A 41 0.01 -7.39 22.59
C GLY A 41 -0.64 -6.59 21.46
N CYS A 42 -0.61 -5.25 21.49
CA CYS A 42 -1.23 -4.40 20.48
C CYS A 42 -0.55 -3.06 20.31
N ALA A 43 -0.69 -2.43 19.13
CA ALA A 43 -0.15 -1.11 18.85
C ALA A 43 -0.81 -0.44 17.63
N VAL A 44 -0.56 0.86 17.44
CA VAL A 44 -0.68 1.56 16.15
C VAL A 44 0.64 1.51 15.38
N CYS A 45 0.69 2.07 14.16
CA CYS A 45 1.83 1.98 13.25
C CYS A 45 3.18 2.36 13.88
N ALA A 46 3.24 3.47 14.63
CA ALA A 46 4.45 3.87 15.33
C ALA A 46 4.93 2.79 16.33
N GLY A 47 4.03 2.19 17.11
CA GLY A 47 4.41 1.14 18.06
C GLY A 47 4.95 -0.13 17.38
N TYR A 48 4.42 -0.50 16.21
CA TYR A 48 5.01 -1.56 15.38
C TYR A 48 6.42 -1.18 14.92
N ALA A 49 6.59 0.03 14.39
CA ALA A 49 7.86 0.45 13.81
C ALA A 49 8.98 0.56 14.86
N TYR A 50 8.68 1.10 16.04
CA TYR A 50 9.62 1.19 17.15
C TYR A 50 9.92 -0.18 17.78
N LEU A 51 8.95 -1.09 17.86
CA LEU A 51 9.20 -2.46 18.31
C LEU A 51 10.13 -3.20 17.34
N LEU A 52 9.87 -3.11 16.02
CA LEU A 52 10.73 -3.73 15.02
C LEU A 52 12.17 -3.21 15.10
N LYS A 53 12.33 -1.89 15.17
CA LYS A 53 13.64 -1.24 15.37
C LYS A 53 14.36 -1.77 16.61
N ALA A 54 13.69 -1.79 17.76
CA ALA A 54 14.29 -2.24 19.01
C ALA A 54 14.70 -3.72 18.99
N MET A 55 13.93 -4.59 18.31
CA MET A 55 14.30 -5.99 18.13
C MET A 55 15.47 -6.15 17.15
N CYS A 56 15.52 -5.35 16.08
CA CYS A 56 16.66 -5.33 15.15
C CYS A 56 17.94 -4.86 15.84
N ASP A 57 17.88 -3.82 16.67
CA ASP A 57 19.02 -3.30 17.42
C ASP A 57 19.61 -4.36 18.34
N ARG A 58 18.76 -5.10 19.07
CA ARG A 58 19.19 -6.24 19.91
C ARG A 58 19.79 -7.39 19.11
N ALA A 59 19.41 -7.54 17.84
CA ALA A 59 19.94 -8.56 16.94
C ALA A 59 21.19 -8.10 16.15
N GLY A 60 21.64 -6.85 16.35
CA GLY A 60 22.75 -6.26 15.60
C GLY A 60 22.43 -5.89 14.16
N ILE A 61 21.15 -5.69 13.83
CA ILE A 61 20.68 -5.40 12.47
C ILE A 61 20.39 -3.89 12.35
N GLU A 62 21.08 -3.22 11.44
CA GLU A 62 20.82 -1.82 11.11
C GLU A 62 19.38 -1.64 10.60
N CYS A 63 18.56 -0.90 11.34
CA CYS A 63 17.17 -0.62 11.02
C CYS A 63 16.89 0.83 11.41
N VAL A 64 15.98 1.51 10.72
CA VAL A 64 15.54 2.88 11.06
C VAL A 64 14.02 2.96 11.01
N VAL A 65 13.45 3.85 11.81
CA VAL A 65 12.02 4.21 11.74
C VAL A 65 11.87 5.37 10.77
N VAL A 66 10.95 5.24 9.82
CA VAL A 66 10.62 6.28 8.86
C VAL A 66 9.20 6.75 9.14
N SER A 67 9.03 8.05 9.34
CA SER A 67 7.73 8.71 9.51
C SER A 67 7.32 9.42 8.22
N GLY A 68 6.04 9.35 7.88
CA GLY A 68 5.55 9.99 6.67
C GLY A 68 4.05 9.84 6.49
N TYR A 69 3.66 9.71 5.23
CA TYR A 69 2.27 9.75 4.80
C TYR A 69 1.91 8.48 4.06
N ALA A 70 0.69 8.01 4.27
CA ALA A 70 0.15 6.85 3.57
C ALA A 70 -1.18 7.18 2.87
N LYS A 71 -1.41 6.57 1.69
CA LYS A 71 -2.70 6.63 1.00
C LYS A 71 -3.37 5.27 0.98
N THR A 72 -4.60 5.21 1.44
CA THR A 72 -5.37 3.95 1.54
C THR A 72 -6.80 4.06 1.04
N LEU A 73 -7.35 5.28 0.95
CA LEU A 73 -8.73 5.53 0.55
C LEU A 73 -8.78 6.51 -0.63
N PRO A 74 -9.76 6.40 -1.54
CA PRO A 74 -9.90 7.35 -2.66
C PRO A 74 -9.99 8.82 -2.22
N THR A 75 -10.46 9.08 -1.00
CA THR A 75 -10.47 10.43 -0.38
C THR A 75 -9.08 11.01 -0.12
N ASP A 76 -8.03 10.19 -0.13
CA ASP A 76 -6.64 10.63 0.04
C ASP A 76 -6.06 11.19 -1.29
N ILE A 77 -6.73 10.97 -2.43
CA ILE A 77 -6.30 11.51 -3.72
C ILE A 77 -6.46 13.04 -3.70
N GLY A 78 -5.36 13.75 -3.91
CA GLY A 78 -5.29 15.21 -3.86
C GLY A 78 -5.27 15.80 -2.44
N LYS A 79 -5.25 14.97 -1.39
CA LYS A 79 -5.19 15.43 0.00
C LYS A 79 -3.84 16.10 0.29
N GLN A 80 -3.87 17.21 1.03
CA GLN A 80 -2.65 17.87 1.50
C GLN A 80 -1.95 17.04 2.58
N LEU A 81 -0.62 17.01 2.52
CA LEU A 81 0.22 16.26 3.46
C LEU A 81 0.70 17.17 4.59
N THR A 82 -0.17 17.47 5.56
CA THR A 82 0.15 18.38 6.67
C THR A 82 0.92 17.65 7.78
N GLU A 83 0.26 16.71 8.45
CA GLU A 83 0.83 15.92 9.55
C GLU A 83 1.11 14.48 9.10
N THR A 84 2.20 13.90 9.56
CA THR A 84 2.52 12.50 9.29
C THR A 84 1.46 11.59 9.89
N ASP A 85 0.90 10.68 9.09
CA ASP A 85 -0.16 9.77 9.51
C ASP A 85 0.25 8.29 9.52
N HIS A 86 1.52 8.00 9.16
CA HIS A 86 2.03 6.65 9.14
C HIS A 86 3.52 6.55 9.51
N ALA A 87 3.93 5.38 9.98
CA ALA A 87 5.30 5.05 10.32
C ALA A 87 5.62 3.61 9.93
N TRP A 88 6.81 3.40 9.36
CA TRP A 88 7.33 2.11 8.89
C TRP A 88 8.84 2.02 9.15
N ASN A 89 9.51 1.00 8.60
CA ASN A 89 10.94 0.81 8.76
C ASN A 89 11.68 0.71 7.42
N ALA A 90 12.94 1.08 7.45
CA ALA A 90 13.92 0.58 6.48
C ALA A 90 14.97 -0.24 7.24
N VAL A 91 15.33 -1.39 6.68
CA VAL A 91 16.31 -2.32 7.27
C VAL A 91 17.46 -2.50 6.29
N LYS A 92 18.69 -2.55 6.78
CA LYS A 92 19.86 -2.78 5.95
C LYS A 92 20.31 -4.23 6.11
N LEU A 93 20.29 -4.96 5.01
CA LEU A 93 20.68 -6.37 4.94
C LEU A 93 21.70 -6.51 3.81
N TYR A 94 22.81 -7.23 4.05
CA TYR A 94 23.86 -7.41 3.04
C TYR A 94 24.34 -6.08 2.40
N GLY A 95 24.45 -5.02 3.20
CA GLY A 95 24.87 -3.70 2.75
C GLY A 95 23.82 -2.88 1.97
N LYS A 96 22.61 -3.40 1.75
CA LYS A 96 21.54 -2.73 1.00
C LYS A 96 20.34 -2.43 1.90
N TRP A 97 19.71 -1.28 1.70
CA TRP A 97 18.49 -0.90 2.39
C TRP A 97 17.26 -1.52 1.73
N TYR A 98 16.33 -2.02 2.54
CA TYR A 98 15.06 -2.60 2.15
C TYR A 98 13.93 -1.95 2.94
N LEU A 99 12.77 -1.81 2.30
CA LEU A 99 11.58 -1.21 2.90
C LEU A 99 10.74 -2.29 3.60
N ALA A 100 10.21 -1.95 4.77
CA ALA A 100 9.41 -2.87 5.56
C ALA A 100 8.27 -2.12 6.26
N ASP A 101 7.03 -2.54 6.05
CA ASP A 101 5.86 -2.04 6.79
C ASP A 101 5.19 -3.18 7.54
N LEU A 102 5.59 -3.35 8.79
CA LEU A 102 5.08 -4.39 9.65
C LEU A 102 3.60 -4.19 9.99
N THR A 103 3.11 -2.95 9.99
CA THR A 103 1.69 -2.64 10.28
C THR A 103 0.81 -3.24 9.21
N TRP A 104 1.12 -2.98 7.94
CA TRP A 104 0.35 -3.46 6.80
C TRP A 104 0.67 -4.91 6.44
N ALA A 105 1.85 -5.41 6.82
CA ALA A 105 2.16 -6.83 6.75
C ALA A 105 1.32 -7.66 7.71
N SER A 106 0.95 -7.14 8.89
CA SER A 106 0.31 -7.95 9.94
C SER A 106 -1.16 -8.25 9.68
N GLY A 107 -1.85 -7.38 8.95
CA GLY A 107 -3.27 -7.51 8.66
C GLY A 107 -3.93 -6.17 8.39
N TYR A 108 -5.23 -6.10 8.65
CA TYR A 108 -6.00 -4.88 8.44
C TYR A 108 -7.02 -4.64 9.56
N TYR A 109 -7.36 -3.37 9.77
CA TYR A 109 -8.36 -2.95 10.74
C TYR A 109 -9.60 -2.43 10.04
N ASP A 110 -10.73 -3.10 10.22
CA ASP A 110 -12.04 -2.62 9.78
C ASP A 110 -12.52 -1.55 10.76
N ARG A 111 -12.54 -0.29 10.29
CA ARG A 111 -12.96 0.86 11.10
C ARG A 111 -14.46 0.86 11.42
N VAL A 112 -15.29 0.25 10.56
CA VAL A 112 -16.75 0.18 10.75
C VAL A 112 -17.08 -0.88 11.79
N LYS A 113 -16.52 -2.08 11.63
CA LYS A 113 -16.68 -3.19 12.58
C LYS A 113 -15.81 -3.06 13.82
N LYS A 114 -14.91 -2.06 13.85
CA LYS A 114 -13.89 -1.84 14.88
C LYS A 114 -13.07 -3.10 15.19
N LYS A 115 -12.80 -3.91 14.15
CA LYS A 115 -12.22 -5.26 14.28
C LYS A 115 -10.91 -5.34 13.51
N TYR A 116 -9.86 -5.79 14.19
CA TYR A 116 -8.62 -6.21 13.55
C TYR A 116 -8.77 -7.63 13.00
N THR A 117 -8.31 -7.83 11.76
CA THR A 117 -8.18 -9.15 11.14
C THR A 117 -6.71 -9.37 10.81
N LYS A 118 -6.11 -10.39 11.43
CA LYS A 118 -4.76 -10.82 11.09
C LYS A 118 -4.81 -11.49 9.72
N LYS A 119 -3.97 -11.03 8.81
CA LYS A 119 -3.79 -11.61 7.47
C LYS A 119 -2.41 -11.19 7.02
N PHE A 120 -1.43 -12.08 7.18
CA PHE A 120 -0.07 -11.74 6.84
C PHE A 120 0.04 -11.42 5.35
N ASN A 121 0.75 -10.34 5.02
CA ASN A 121 0.97 -9.93 3.64
C ASN A 121 2.46 -9.73 3.36
N GLU A 122 3.00 -10.62 2.54
CA GLU A 122 4.40 -10.67 2.13
C GLU A 122 4.84 -9.39 1.37
N CYS A 123 3.92 -8.67 0.70
CA CYS A 123 4.24 -7.47 -0.09
C CYS A 123 4.90 -6.34 0.73
N TYR A 124 4.83 -6.41 2.06
CA TYR A 124 5.39 -5.41 2.97
C TYR A 124 6.63 -5.92 3.73
N PHE A 125 7.08 -7.14 3.47
CA PHE A 125 8.37 -7.66 3.92
C PHE A 125 9.39 -7.48 2.79
N LEU A 126 10.41 -6.64 3.01
CA LEU A 126 11.39 -6.29 1.97
C LEU A 126 10.72 -5.84 0.67
N ALA A 127 9.76 -4.92 0.81
CA ALA A 127 8.82 -4.52 -0.23
C ALA A 127 9.51 -3.96 -1.48
N ASP A 128 8.96 -4.24 -2.66
CA ASP A 128 9.38 -3.58 -3.92
C ASP A 128 9.18 -2.06 -3.78
N PRO A 129 10.26 -1.25 -3.88
CA PRO A 129 10.16 0.20 -3.82
C PRO A 129 9.19 0.81 -4.85
N ASN A 130 9.04 0.21 -6.04
CA ASN A 130 8.16 0.73 -7.09
C ASN A 130 6.68 0.64 -6.71
N PHE A 131 6.30 -0.33 -5.88
CA PHE A 131 4.98 -0.42 -5.29
C PHE A 131 4.88 0.36 -3.98
N PHE A 132 5.88 0.22 -3.10
CA PHE A 132 5.87 0.80 -1.77
C PHE A 132 5.69 2.32 -1.82
N TYR A 133 6.45 3.02 -2.66
CA TYR A 133 6.41 4.48 -2.77
C TYR A 133 5.19 5.03 -3.52
N LYS A 134 4.40 4.20 -4.21
CA LYS A 134 3.11 4.62 -4.79
C LYS A 134 2.07 4.95 -3.71
N LYS A 135 2.25 4.40 -2.51
CA LYS A 135 1.33 4.56 -1.38
C LYS A 135 1.97 5.04 -0.07
N HIS A 136 3.30 5.08 0.02
CA HIS A 136 4.07 5.69 1.11
C HIS A 136 4.89 6.87 0.62
N TYR A 137 4.88 7.97 1.38
CA TYR A 137 5.73 9.13 1.11
C TYR A 137 6.40 9.59 2.40
N THR A 138 7.73 9.61 2.43
CA THR A 138 8.49 10.02 3.62
C THR A 138 8.34 11.52 3.89
N ALA A 139 8.31 11.91 5.17
CA ALA A 139 8.41 13.32 5.56
C ALA A 139 9.87 13.82 5.52
N ASN A 140 10.85 12.93 5.68
CA ASN A 140 12.27 13.24 5.56
C ASN A 140 12.82 12.77 4.20
N LYS A 141 13.26 13.72 3.37
CA LYS A 141 13.80 13.46 2.02
C LYS A 141 15.10 12.64 2.02
N GLU A 142 15.84 12.63 3.12
CA GLU A 142 17.04 11.81 3.28
C GLU A 142 16.71 10.34 3.53
N MET A 143 15.47 10.05 3.97
CA MET A 143 14.98 8.70 4.24
C MET A 143 14.25 8.10 3.03
N VAL A 144 14.87 8.21 1.86
CA VAL A 144 14.44 7.54 0.63
C VAL A 144 15.44 6.44 0.29
N PHE A 145 15.00 5.20 0.38
CA PHE A 145 15.85 4.00 0.29
C PHE A 145 15.70 3.28 -1.06
N ALA A 146 15.51 4.05 -2.13
CA ALA A 146 15.51 3.57 -3.52
C ALA A 146 15.70 4.73 -4.50
N ASN A 147 16.09 4.44 -5.74
CA ASN A 147 16.20 5.44 -6.80
C ASN A 147 14.82 5.77 -7.42
N ILE A 148 13.95 6.41 -6.63
CA ILE A 148 12.59 6.78 -7.05
C ILE A 148 12.47 8.29 -7.16
N LYS A 149 12.14 8.77 -8.36
CA LYS A 149 11.88 10.19 -8.64
C LYS A 149 10.40 10.52 -8.48
N LEU A 150 9.87 10.40 -7.26
CA LEU A 150 8.49 10.79 -6.95
C LEU A 150 8.47 12.02 -6.05
N ASN A 151 7.95 13.12 -6.56
CA ASN A 151 7.77 14.33 -5.75
C ASN A 151 6.40 14.36 -5.06
N ARG A 152 6.31 15.18 -4.01
CA ARG A 152 5.11 15.38 -3.19
C ARG A 152 3.83 15.65 -4.01
N LYS A 153 3.91 16.52 -5.03
CA LYS A 153 2.77 16.90 -5.87
C LYS A 153 2.30 15.72 -6.72
N ALA A 154 3.22 14.97 -7.30
CA ALA A 154 2.88 13.76 -8.04
C ALA A 154 2.27 12.69 -7.11
N PHE A 155 2.87 12.45 -5.94
CA PHE A 155 2.39 11.45 -4.98
C PHE A 155 0.93 11.66 -4.57
N VAL A 156 0.55 12.87 -4.17
CA VAL A 156 -0.84 13.13 -3.73
C VAL A 156 -1.85 12.89 -4.84
N HIS A 157 -1.44 13.06 -6.10
CA HIS A 157 -2.29 12.89 -7.27
C HIS A 157 -2.20 11.49 -7.90
N LEU A 158 -1.39 10.56 -7.39
CA LEU A 158 -1.45 9.15 -7.81
C LEU A 158 -2.79 8.51 -7.40
N PRO A 159 -3.28 7.45 -8.11
CA PRO A 159 -4.42 6.68 -7.65
C PRO A 159 -4.11 5.95 -6.33
N ILE A 160 -5.11 5.26 -5.80
CA ILE A 160 -4.94 4.34 -4.68
C ILE A 160 -4.55 2.98 -5.24
N TYR A 161 -3.41 2.46 -4.78
CA TYR A 161 -2.93 1.13 -5.13
C TYR A 161 -3.23 0.16 -3.99
N TYR A 162 -3.93 -0.93 -4.31
CA TYR A 162 -4.22 -2.01 -3.39
C TYR A 162 -3.20 -3.14 -3.55
N ASN A 163 -3.20 -4.09 -2.61
CA ASN A 163 -2.21 -5.18 -2.58
C ASN A 163 -2.27 -6.07 -3.83
N ALA A 164 -3.44 -6.21 -4.45
CA ALA A 164 -3.60 -7.00 -5.68
C ALA A 164 -2.80 -6.41 -6.86
N TYR A 165 -2.54 -5.10 -6.87
CA TYR A 165 -1.69 -4.47 -7.88
C TYR A 165 -0.28 -5.09 -7.91
N GLU A 166 0.30 -5.28 -6.72
CA GLU A 166 1.61 -5.90 -6.56
C GLU A 166 1.57 -7.40 -6.83
N ALA A 167 0.56 -8.11 -6.30
CA ALA A 167 0.40 -9.55 -6.54
C ALA A 167 0.25 -9.89 -8.04
N LEU A 168 -0.40 -8.99 -8.79
CA LEU A 168 -0.57 -9.09 -10.23
C LEU A 168 0.65 -8.58 -11.01
N LEU A 169 1.69 -8.04 -10.38
CA LEU A 169 2.89 -7.50 -11.04
C LEU A 169 2.53 -6.47 -12.13
N ILE A 170 1.55 -5.60 -11.85
CA ILE A 170 1.06 -4.63 -12.83
C ILE A 170 2.11 -3.54 -13.08
N LYS A 171 2.33 -3.25 -14.36
CA LYS A 171 3.23 -2.21 -14.88
C LYS A 171 2.49 -1.30 -15.85
N ASP A 172 3.10 -0.15 -16.16
CA ASP A 172 2.63 0.79 -17.18
C ASP A 172 1.15 1.17 -17.10
N LEU A 173 0.66 1.31 -15.87
CA LEU A 173 -0.73 1.71 -15.62
C LEU A 173 -0.97 3.11 -16.18
N TYR A 174 -1.94 3.20 -17.09
CA TYR A 174 -2.50 4.44 -17.60
C TYR A 174 -4.00 4.54 -17.27
N PRO A 175 -4.48 5.72 -16.86
CA PRO A 175 -3.73 6.91 -16.49
C PRO A 175 -3.04 6.72 -15.14
N ILE A 176 -1.83 7.29 -15.01
CA ILE A 176 -1.07 7.31 -13.74
C ILE A 176 -1.61 8.33 -12.74
N LYS A 177 -2.45 9.26 -13.20
CA LYS A 177 -3.09 10.27 -12.38
C LYS A 177 -4.40 9.73 -11.79
N GLY A 178 -4.58 9.88 -10.49
CA GLY A 178 -5.71 9.38 -9.72
C GLY A 178 -6.96 10.26 -9.76
N ASP A 179 -6.81 11.57 -9.97
CA ASP A 179 -7.94 12.49 -10.18
C ASP A 179 -8.19 12.68 -11.69
N ILE A 180 -9.19 11.96 -12.19
CA ILE A 180 -9.60 11.96 -13.59
C ILE A 180 -10.72 12.99 -13.79
N LYS A 181 -10.54 13.85 -14.79
CA LYS A 181 -11.52 14.83 -15.22
C LYS A 181 -11.85 14.58 -16.68
N LEU A 182 -13.13 14.42 -16.99
CA LEU A 182 -13.65 14.09 -18.33
C LEU A 182 -14.83 14.99 -18.64
N LYS A 183 -15.11 15.21 -19.93
CA LYS A 183 -16.40 15.75 -20.37
C LYS A 183 -17.41 14.62 -20.52
N LEU A 184 -18.69 14.95 -20.42
CA LEU A 184 -19.76 13.99 -20.71
C LEU A 184 -19.57 13.37 -22.11
N LYS A 185 -19.79 12.06 -22.23
CA LYS A 185 -19.55 11.23 -23.43
C LYS A 185 -18.08 10.96 -23.79
N ASP A 186 -17.10 11.58 -23.11
CA ASP A 186 -15.70 11.16 -23.25
C ASP A 186 -15.56 9.70 -22.76
N SER A 187 -14.61 8.99 -23.39
CA SER A 187 -14.25 7.64 -22.99
C SER A 187 -13.05 7.68 -22.05
N LEU A 188 -13.20 7.12 -20.85
CA LEU A 188 -12.07 6.79 -20.01
C LEU A 188 -11.41 5.52 -20.54
N GLU A 189 -10.15 5.62 -20.94
CA GLU A 189 -9.31 4.48 -21.23
C GLU A 189 -8.45 4.13 -20.01
N ILE A 190 -8.41 2.85 -19.68
CA ILE A 190 -7.46 2.29 -18.73
C ILE A 190 -6.63 1.24 -19.47
N SER A 191 -5.31 1.31 -19.33
CA SER A 191 -4.41 0.28 -19.83
C SER A 191 -3.35 -0.10 -18.81
N PHE A 192 -2.88 -1.34 -18.86
CA PHE A 192 -1.75 -1.80 -18.06
C PHE A 192 -1.12 -3.07 -18.64
N ASP A 193 0.14 -3.29 -18.29
CA ASP A 193 0.88 -4.52 -18.59
C ASP A 193 0.96 -5.41 -17.35
N THR A 194 0.94 -6.72 -17.54
CA THR A 194 1.18 -7.70 -16.48
C THR A 194 1.55 -9.06 -17.08
N PRO A 195 2.51 -9.80 -16.48
CA PRO A 195 2.79 -11.18 -16.84
C PRO A 195 1.72 -12.17 -16.34
N ARG A 196 0.68 -11.70 -15.63
CA ARG A 196 -0.38 -12.55 -15.07
C ARG A 196 -1.60 -12.58 -16.01
N VAL A 197 -2.30 -13.70 -15.99
CA VAL A 197 -3.55 -13.86 -16.74
C VAL A 197 -4.66 -13.03 -16.07
N ILE A 198 -5.37 -12.26 -16.88
CA ILE A 198 -6.54 -11.50 -16.45
C ILE A 198 -7.80 -12.19 -16.95
N SER A 199 -8.56 -12.78 -16.00
CA SER A 199 -9.80 -13.49 -16.27
C SER A 199 -11.03 -12.58 -16.22
N SER A 200 -11.01 -11.53 -15.40
CA SER A 200 -12.11 -10.56 -15.32
C SER A 200 -11.66 -9.19 -14.83
N VAL A 201 -12.39 -8.16 -15.27
CA VAL A 201 -12.26 -6.79 -14.79
C VAL A 201 -13.64 -6.28 -14.41
N HIS A 202 -13.76 -5.67 -13.23
CA HIS A 202 -15.00 -5.04 -12.78
C HIS A 202 -14.74 -3.63 -12.26
N LEU A 203 -15.64 -2.69 -12.58
CA LEU A 203 -15.63 -1.33 -12.09
C LEU A 203 -16.72 -1.18 -11.02
N LYS A 204 -16.32 -0.75 -9.83
CA LYS A 204 -17.23 -0.39 -8.75
C LYS A 204 -17.18 1.10 -8.51
N PHE A 205 -18.34 1.74 -8.55
CA PHE A 205 -18.47 3.16 -8.22
C PHE A 205 -19.05 3.30 -6.81
N LYS A 206 -18.51 4.17 -5.96
CA LYS A 206 -18.98 4.30 -4.58
C LYS A 206 -20.47 4.64 -4.47
N ARG A 207 -21.03 5.43 -5.39
CA ARG A 207 -22.45 5.82 -5.37
C ARG A 207 -23.37 4.83 -6.11
N LYS A 208 -22.82 3.82 -6.81
CA LYS A 208 -23.61 2.81 -7.51
C LYS A 208 -23.53 1.47 -6.76
N LYS A 209 -24.66 0.75 -6.71
CA LYS A 209 -24.71 -0.57 -6.06
C LYS A 209 -24.15 -1.69 -6.94
N THR A 210 -24.15 -1.49 -8.27
CA THR A 210 -23.77 -2.49 -9.25
C THR A 210 -22.31 -2.36 -9.69
N TYR A 211 -21.72 -3.50 -10.04
CA TYR A 211 -20.46 -3.56 -10.77
C TYR A 211 -20.73 -3.39 -12.27
N PHE A 212 -19.77 -2.83 -12.99
CA PHE A 212 -19.76 -2.77 -14.44
C PHE A 212 -18.61 -3.62 -14.96
N GLU A 213 -18.88 -4.47 -15.93
CA GLU A 213 -17.87 -5.30 -16.57
C GLU A 213 -17.55 -4.67 -17.94
N PRO A 214 -16.39 -4.02 -18.11
CA PRO A 214 -16.01 -3.46 -19.39
C PRO A 214 -15.47 -4.57 -20.30
N THR A 215 -15.59 -4.38 -21.62
CA THR A 215 -14.91 -5.23 -22.59
C THR A 215 -13.40 -5.01 -22.46
N LEU A 216 -12.69 -6.08 -22.13
CA LEU A 216 -11.23 -6.12 -22.04
C LEU A 216 -10.65 -6.55 -23.40
N CYS A 217 -9.74 -5.73 -23.92
CA CYS A 217 -9.00 -6.00 -25.15
C CYS A 217 -7.50 -6.09 -24.85
N ILE A 218 -6.74 -6.67 -25.77
CA ILE A 218 -5.28 -6.60 -25.76
C ILE A 218 -4.84 -5.73 -26.93
N GLU A 219 -4.15 -4.64 -26.65
CA GLU A 219 -3.62 -3.69 -27.64
C GLU A 219 -2.15 -3.42 -27.29
N ASP A 220 -1.23 -3.54 -28.25
CA ASP A 220 0.23 -3.33 -28.05
C ASP A 220 0.80 -4.04 -26.80
N HIS A 221 0.47 -5.32 -26.65
CA HIS A 221 0.85 -6.17 -25.50
C HIS A 221 0.31 -5.70 -24.13
N LYS A 222 -0.64 -4.77 -24.09
CA LYS A 222 -1.29 -4.28 -22.86
C LYS A 222 -2.74 -4.70 -22.81
N TYR A 223 -3.23 -4.95 -21.60
CA TYR A 223 -4.65 -5.03 -21.34
C TYR A 223 -5.24 -3.63 -21.38
N VAL A 224 -6.29 -3.43 -22.18
CA VAL A 224 -6.97 -2.15 -22.37
C VAL A 224 -8.46 -2.33 -22.20
N PHE A 225 -9.10 -1.44 -21.46
CA PHE A 225 -10.56 -1.33 -21.46
C PHE A 225 -10.98 0.13 -21.44
N ARG A 226 -12.19 0.38 -21.96
CA ARG A 226 -12.75 1.72 -22.11
C ARG A 226 -14.12 1.81 -21.45
N TYR A 227 -14.41 2.93 -20.81
CA TYR A 227 -15.69 3.19 -20.15
C TYR A 227 -16.20 4.59 -20.48
N LYS A 228 -17.44 4.67 -20.97
CA LYS A 228 -18.12 5.94 -21.25
C LYS A 228 -19.10 6.28 -20.14
N PHE A 229 -19.18 7.57 -19.83
CA PHE A 229 -20.10 8.09 -18.82
C PHE A 229 -21.31 8.75 -19.48
N ASP A 230 -22.49 8.26 -19.14
CA ASP A 230 -23.76 8.78 -19.68
C ASP A 230 -24.36 9.92 -18.85
N LYS A 231 -23.79 10.20 -17.68
CA LYS A 231 -24.26 11.25 -16.76
C LYS A 231 -23.08 11.97 -16.11
N VAL A 232 -23.26 13.26 -15.85
CA VAL A 232 -22.40 14.07 -14.99
C VAL A 232 -22.29 13.39 -13.62
N THR A 233 -21.07 13.23 -13.13
CA THR A 233 -20.83 12.55 -11.85
C THR A 233 -19.55 13.00 -11.19
N LYS A 234 -19.54 12.93 -9.85
CA LYS A 234 -18.33 12.98 -9.03
C LYS A 234 -18.35 11.75 -8.14
N ASP A 235 -17.46 10.81 -8.38
CA ASP A 235 -17.46 9.53 -7.67
C ASP A 235 -16.05 8.94 -7.49
N PHE A 236 -15.95 7.89 -6.69
CA PHE A 236 -14.76 7.05 -6.60
C PHE A 236 -15.00 5.77 -7.38
N MET A 237 -14.10 5.46 -8.29
CA MET A 237 -14.13 4.25 -9.10
C MET A 237 -13.01 3.32 -8.64
N THR A 238 -13.35 2.12 -8.19
CA THR A 238 -12.40 1.05 -7.88
C THR A 238 -12.43 0.01 -9.00
N ILE A 239 -11.26 -0.31 -9.53
CA ILE A 239 -11.04 -1.40 -10.49
C ILE A 239 -10.73 -2.66 -9.70
N TYR A 240 -11.52 -3.69 -9.94
CA TYR A 240 -11.31 -5.05 -9.45
C TYR A 240 -10.79 -5.90 -10.61
N ILE A 241 -9.72 -6.64 -10.39
CA ILE A 241 -9.13 -7.56 -11.37
C ILE A 241 -9.13 -8.94 -10.74
N ASN A 242 -9.68 -9.93 -11.44
CA ASN A 242 -9.86 -11.29 -10.91
C ASN A 242 -10.56 -11.31 -9.54
N GLY A 243 -11.53 -10.41 -9.33
CA GLY A 243 -12.31 -10.27 -8.09
C GLY A 243 -11.63 -9.47 -6.97
N GLU A 244 -10.38 -9.04 -7.14
CA GLU A 244 -9.62 -8.32 -6.10
C GLU A 244 -9.48 -6.83 -6.41
N ALA A 245 -9.74 -5.99 -5.41
CA ALA A 245 -9.56 -4.54 -5.56
C ALA A 245 -8.10 -4.24 -5.87
N THR A 246 -7.84 -3.55 -6.99
CA THR A 246 -6.49 -3.40 -7.55
C THR A 246 -6.04 -1.95 -7.60
N VAL A 247 -6.86 -1.06 -8.17
CA VAL A 247 -6.59 0.40 -8.20
C VAL A 247 -7.88 1.17 -7.98
N ALA A 248 -7.83 2.35 -7.36
CA ALA A 248 -8.97 3.27 -7.33
C ALA A 248 -8.63 4.72 -7.71
N TYR A 249 -9.59 5.35 -8.36
CA TYR A 249 -9.55 6.70 -8.92
C TYR A 249 -10.65 7.57 -8.33
N THR A 250 -10.44 8.89 -8.35
CA THR A 250 -11.52 9.88 -8.24
C THR A 250 -11.90 10.33 -9.65
N ILE A 251 -13.18 10.23 -9.98
CA ILE A 251 -13.72 10.58 -11.29
C ILE A 251 -14.59 11.82 -11.18
N TRP A 252 -14.38 12.77 -12.09
CA TRP A 252 -15.20 13.96 -12.28
C TRP A 252 -15.60 14.07 -13.76
N VAL A 253 -16.88 13.88 -14.04
CA VAL A 253 -17.47 14.05 -15.38
C VAL A 253 -18.30 15.32 -15.34
N LYS A 254 -18.04 16.24 -16.26
CA LYS A 254 -18.77 17.52 -16.41
C LYS A 254 -19.44 17.62 -17.77
#